data_AF-A0A1Y3G9U3-F1
#
_entry.id   AF-A0A1Y3G9U3-F1
#
_cell.length_a   1.000
_cell.length_b   1.000
_cell.length_c   1.000
_cell.angle_alpha   90.00
_cell.angle_beta   90.00
_cell.angle_gamma   90.00
#
_symmetry.space_group_name_H-M   'P 1'
#
loop_
_entity.id
_entity.type
_entity.pdbx_description
1 polymer ?
#
loop_
_entity_poly.entity_id
_entity_poly.type
_entity_poly.pdbx_seq_one_letter_code
_entity_poly.pdbx_strand_id
1 'polypeptide(L)'
;MTEETDYIYNAIFDFSKAAFDPGVTHVFARMQKDMYIDLTADGTQEGQNNHLLGYNSKNSSLEYDVGKEPIFTLSDANGINTHALSLDSNVNFSRKKYTDFNSKPSLWIMGTTDEPSTDGSNTAGDFFINRYGDSSTLSGVDYLDQPFSITRVDGKVHINNGLSISNGTDVVGGIKTDALSVSGSFYLGVMTKDNILALNSPIEGQKVFDITDHEELTFRCPAGTTCGWFPVVYGEPIRQ
;
A
#
# COMPACT_ATOMS: atom_id res chain seq x y z
N MET A 1 -45.06 28.26 -40.28
CA MET A 1 -44.15 27.53 -41.19
C MET A 1 -44.07 26.12 -40.66
N THR A 2 -44.43 25.14 -41.48
CA THR A 2 -44.29 23.71 -41.17
C THR A 2 -42.79 23.39 -41.10
N GLU A 3 -42.39 22.66 -40.07
CA GLU A 3 -41.02 22.20 -39.85
C GLU A 3 -40.63 21.27 -41.01
N GLU A 4 -39.67 21.66 -41.85
CA GLU A 4 -39.20 20.80 -42.94
C GLU A 4 -38.29 19.72 -42.36
N THR A 5 -38.72 18.47 -42.50
CA THR A 5 -37.99 17.26 -42.08
C THR A 5 -37.07 16.80 -43.21
N ASP A 6 -36.18 17.68 -43.65
CA ASP A 6 -35.16 17.32 -44.63
C ASP A 6 -34.07 16.49 -43.95
N TYR A 7 -34.03 15.20 -44.28
CA TYR A 7 -32.99 14.29 -43.81
C TYR A 7 -31.69 14.54 -44.59
N ILE A 8 -30.62 14.90 -43.89
CA ILE A 8 -29.27 14.89 -44.45
C ILE A 8 -28.82 13.43 -44.54
N TYR A 9 -29.02 12.81 -45.71
CA TYR A 9 -28.72 11.38 -45.95
C TYR A 9 -27.22 11.06 -46.12
N ASN A 10 -26.36 12.06 -46.23
CA ASN A 10 -24.92 11.92 -46.40
C ASN A 10 -24.19 12.63 -45.25
N ALA A 11 -23.07 12.07 -44.78
CA ALA A 11 -22.22 12.78 -43.82
C ALA A 11 -21.88 14.18 -44.35
N ILE A 12 -22.02 15.21 -43.50
CA ILE A 12 -21.62 16.59 -43.83
C ILE A 12 -20.14 16.64 -44.26
N PHE A 13 -19.36 15.66 -43.81
CA PHE A 13 -18.01 15.41 -44.29
C PHE A 13 -17.79 13.91 -44.59
N ASP A 14 -17.48 13.57 -45.86
CA ASP A 14 -17.11 12.22 -46.31
C ASP A 14 -15.64 12.21 -46.78
N PHE A 15 -14.80 11.40 -46.12
CA PHE A 15 -13.37 11.29 -46.40
C PHE A 15 -12.96 9.90 -46.91
N SER A 16 -13.89 9.13 -47.45
CA SER A 16 -13.68 7.73 -47.90
C SER A 16 -12.52 7.53 -48.90
N LYS A 17 -11.86 8.59 -49.38
CA LYS A 17 -10.66 8.55 -50.24
C LYS A 17 -9.53 9.55 -49.87
N ALA A 18 -9.55 10.18 -48.70
CA ALA A 18 -8.49 11.14 -48.34
C ALA A 18 -7.17 10.41 -48.01
N ALA A 19 -6.11 10.70 -48.77
CA ALA A 19 -4.75 10.31 -48.46
C ALA A 19 -4.00 11.55 -47.94
N PHE A 20 -3.50 11.48 -46.71
CA PHE A 20 -2.77 12.58 -46.11
C PHE A 20 -1.25 12.45 -46.35
N ASP A 21 -0.58 13.58 -46.58
CA ASP A 21 0.87 13.64 -46.73
C ASP A 21 1.56 13.43 -45.37
N PRO A 22 2.36 12.36 -45.18
CA PRO A 22 2.96 12.02 -43.89
C PRO A 22 3.99 13.06 -43.39
N GLY A 23 4.44 13.99 -44.25
CA GLY A 23 5.40 15.04 -43.89
C GLY A 23 4.80 16.27 -43.20
N VAL A 24 3.46 16.35 -43.09
CA VAL A 24 2.77 17.53 -42.54
C VAL A 24 1.73 17.17 -41.49
N THR A 25 1.44 18.11 -40.59
CA THR A 25 0.32 17.96 -39.65
C THR A 25 -0.99 17.91 -40.42
N HIS A 26 -1.70 16.79 -40.30
CA HIS A 26 -2.98 16.59 -40.95
C HIS A 26 -4.07 17.44 -40.28
N VAL A 27 -4.57 18.45 -40.98
CA VAL A 27 -5.64 19.34 -40.49
C VAL A 27 -6.95 18.97 -41.19
N PHE A 28 -7.94 18.55 -40.40
CA PHE A 28 -9.29 18.24 -40.88
C PHE A 28 -10.03 19.48 -41.35
N ALA A 29 -10.02 20.55 -40.55
CA ALA A 29 -10.62 21.83 -40.85
C ALA A 29 -9.84 22.94 -40.15
N ARG A 30 -9.69 24.09 -40.81
CA ARG A 30 -9.17 25.33 -40.21
C ARG A 30 -10.28 26.35 -40.18
N MET A 31 -10.66 26.77 -38.98
CA MET A 31 -11.64 27.83 -38.77
C MET A 31 -10.93 29.18 -38.64
N GLN A 32 -11.61 30.26 -39.00
CA GLN A 32 -11.12 31.59 -38.62
C GLN A 32 -11.24 31.76 -37.11
N LYS A 33 -10.42 32.64 -36.54
CA LYS A 33 -10.57 33.06 -35.14
C LYS A 33 -11.97 33.65 -34.93
N ASP A 34 -12.52 33.47 -33.74
CA ASP A 34 -13.86 33.91 -33.34
C ASP A 34 -15.01 33.26 -34.15
N MET A 35 -14.74 32.10 -34.78
CA MET A 35 -15.75 31.20 -35.32
C MET A 35 -15.89 29.97 -34.41
N TYR A 36 -17.12 29.51 -34.23
CA TYR A 36 -17.46 28.44 -33.30
C TYR A 36 -18.28 27.35 -33.99
N ILE A 37 -18.05 26.10 -33.57
CA ILE A 37 -18.89 24.97 -33.90
C ILE A 37 -19.98 24.89 -32.82
N ASP A 38 -21.24 24.96 -33.25
CA ASP A 38 -22.37 24.71 -32.37
C ASP A 38 -22.59 23.20 -32.22
N LEU A 39 -22.44 22.72 -30.98
CA LEU A 39 -22.56 21.34 -30.56
C LEU A 39 -23.87 21.10 -29.77
N THR A 40 -24.82 22.04 -29.83
CA THR A 40 -26.11 21.91 -29.15
C THR A 40 -26.93 20.79 -29.79
N ALA A 41 -27.45 19.88 -28.96
CA ALA A 41 -28.16 18.68 -29.41
C ALA A 41 -29.67 18.85 -29.64
N ASP A 42 -30.31 19.90 -29.09
CA ASP A 42 -31.77 19.98 -29.05
C ASP A 42 -32.43 20.37 -30.38
N GLY A 43 -31.65 20.85 -31.36
CA GLY A 43 -32.12 21.21 -32.70
C GLY A 43 -33.14 22.36 -32.74
N THR A 44 -33.40 23.00 -31.60
CA THR A 44 -34.40 24.08 -31.49
C THR A 44 -33.76 25.43 -31.73
N GLN A 45 -34.53 26.40 -32.23
CA GLN A 45 -34.06 27.77 -32.39
C GLN A 45 -33.61 28.41 -31.05
N GLU A 46 -34.30 28.08 -29.96
CA GLU A 46 -33.97 28.56 -28.61
C GLU A 46 -32.71 27.92 -28.03
N GLY A 47 -32.39 26.70 -28.46
CA GLY A 47 -31.23 25.94 -28.01
C GLY A 47 -29.92 26.27 -28.72
N GLN A 48 -29.99 26.90 -29.90
CA GLN A 48 -28.80 27.25 -30.66
C GLN A 48 -27.80 28.06 -29.85
N ASN A 49 -26.51 27.81 -30.08
CA ASN A 49 -25.37 28.47 -29.45
C ASN A 49 -25.26 28.25 -27.94
N ASN A 50 -25.87 27.19 -27.42
CA ASN A 50 -25.70 26.81 -26.02
C ASN A 50 -24.41 26.05 -25.78
N HIS A 51 -23.89 25.33 -26.76
CA HIS A 51 -22.61 24.60 -26.67
C HIS A 51 -21.70 24.99 -27.82
N LEU A 52 -20.68 25.81 -27.57
CA LEU A 52 -19.81 26.35 -28.63
C LEU A 52 -18.36 25.92 -28.43
N LEU A 53 -17.73 25.34 -29.46
CA LEU A 53 -16.29 25.04 -29.48
C LEU A 53 -15.59 25.91 -30.53
N GLY A 54 -14.61 26.71 -30.14
CA GLY A 54 -13.91 27.59 -31.09
C GLY A 54 -12.65 28.24 -30.52
N TYR A 55 -11.96 29.01 -31.35
CA TYR A 55 -10.76 29.75 -30.96
C TYR A 55 -11.09 31.22 -30.72
N ASN A 56 -10.89 31.70 -29.49
CA ASN A 56 -11.17 33.07 -29.08
C ASN A 56 -9.92 33.94 -29.22
N SER A 57 -9.97 34.94 -30.09
CA SER A 57 -8.81 35.79 -30.38
C SER A 57 -8.49 36.78 -29.28
N LYS A 58 -9.46 37.16 -28.45
CA LYS A 58 -9.27 38.07 -27.31
C LYS A 58 -8.40 37.44 -26.24
N ASN A 59 -8.62 36.15 -25.98
CA ASN A 59 -7.94 35.40 -24.92
C ASN A 59 -6.76 34.57 -25.46
N SER A 60 -6.61 34.46 -26.79
CA SER A 60 -5.63 33.59 -27.45
C SER A 60 -5.71 32.16 -26.92
N SER A 61 -6.90 31.58 -27.04
CA SER A 61 -7.26 30.30 -26.45
C SER A 61 -8.25 29.52 -27.31
N LEU A 62 -8.15 28.19 -27.26
CA LEU A 62 -9.23 27.29 -27.61
C LEU A 62 -10.23 27.25 -26.44
N GLU A 63 -11.50 27.49 -26.71
CA GLU A 63 -12.55 27.60 -25.69
C GLU A 63 -13.73 26.69 -26.02
N TYR A 64 -14.34 26.15 -24.95
CA TYR A 64 -15.63 25.50 -25.00
C TYR A 64 -16.58 26.22 -24.05
N ASP A 65 -17.62 26.84 -24.61
CA ASP A 65 -18.59 27.66 -23.91
C ASP A 65 -19.91 26.91 -23.75
N VAL A 66 -20.50 27.04 -22.56
CA VAL A 66 -21.86 26.57 -22.28
C VAL A 66 -22.71 27.73 -21.82
N GLY A 67 -23.78 28.05 -22.56
CA GLY A 67 -24.66 29.18 -22.25
C GLY A 67 -23.95 30.53 -22.26
N LYS A 68 -22.97 30.70 -23.17
CA LYS A 68 -22.08 31.89 -23.30
C LYS A 68 -21.04 32.06 -22.18
N GLU A 69 -20.92 31.09 -21.28
CA GLU A 69 -19.89 31.08 -20.26
C GLU A 69 -18.80 30.06 -20.64
N PRO A 70 -17.52 30.44 -20.68
CA PRO A 70 -16.44 29.51 -20.99
C PRO A 70 -16.30 28.52 -19.84
N ILE A 71 -16.48 27.22 -20.10
CA ILE A 71 -16.31 26.18 -19.08
C ILE A 71 -14.98 25.44 -19.20
N PHE A 72 -14.34 25.50 -20.36
CA PHE A 72 -13.01 24.99 -20.61
C PHE A 72 -12.24 25.97 -21.51
N THR A 73 -11.01 26.28 -21.14
CA THR A 73 -10.09 27.11 -21.93
C THR A 73 -8.70 26.50 -21.96
N LEU A 74 -8.09 26.46 -23.14
CA LEU A 74 -6.69 26.11 -23.36
C LEU A 74 -5.99 27.31 -24.00
N SER A 75 -5.17 28.01 -23.22
CA SER A 75 -4.43 29.19 -23.66
C SER A 75 -3.11 28.80 -24.34
N ASP A 76 -2.75 29.55 -25.38
CA ASP A 76 -1.44 29.49 -26.04
C ASP A 76 -0.27 29.72 -25.07
N ALA A 77 -0.51 30.38 -23.94
CA ALA A 77 0.47 30.58 -22.87
C ALA A 77 0.65 29.34 -21.95
N ASN A 78 0.25 28.15 -22.40
CA ASN A 78 0.31 26.87 -21.67
C ASN A 78 -0.57 26.81 -20.40
N GLY A 79 -1.75 27.44 -20.46
CA GLY A 79 -2.73 27.40 -19.36
C GLY A 79 -3.96 26.57 -19.72
N ILE A 80 -4.44 25.73 -18.80
CA ILE A 80 -5.75 25.06 -18.88
C ILE A 80 -6.60 25.60 -17.73
N ASN A 81 -7.75 26.20 -18.03
CA ASN A 81 -8.75 26.54 -17.01
C ASN A 81 -10.04 25.79 -17.27
N THR A 82 -10.59 25.17 -16.22
CA THR A 82 -11.86 24.45 -16.25
C THR A 82 -12.75 24.98 -15.13
N HIS A 83 -13.98 25.40 -15.44
CA HIS A 83 -14.90 25.95 -14.42
C HIS A 83 -15.57 24.85 -13.58
N ALA A 84 -15.67 23.63 -14.09
CA ALA A 84 -16.21 22.48 -13.36
C ALA A 84 -15.25 21.29 -13.49
N LEU A 85 -14.40 21.11 -12.49
CA LEU A 85 -13.64 19.88 -12.32
C LEU A 85 -14.41 19.01 -11.30
N SER A 86 -15.22 18.08 -11.80
CA SER A 86 -15.81 17.03 -10.95
C SER A 86 -14.75 15.95 -10.74
N LEU A 87 -14.15 15.93 -9.56
CA LEU A 87 -13.25 14.86 -9.16
C LEU A 87 -14.07 13.80 -8.43
N ASP A 88 -14.16 12.61 -9.02
CA ASP A 88 -14.48 11.43 -8.23
C ASP A 88 -13.46 11.34 -7.09
N SER A 89 -13.94 10.90 -5.93
CA SER A 89 -13.46 11.23 -4.58
C SER A 89 -12.04 10.77 -4.19
N ASN A 90 -11.10 10.58 -5.12
CA ASN A 90 -9.70 10.18 -4.84
C ASN A 90 -8.65 10.76 -5.81
N VAL A 91 -8.85 11.93 -6.43
CA VAL A 91 -7.83 12.51 -7.35
C VAL A 91 -6.93 13.53 -6.64
N ASN A 92 -5.69 13.13 -6.34
CA ASN A 92 -4.61 14.02 -5.93
C ASN A 92 -3.85 14.54 -7.16
N PHE A 93 -4.02 15.82 -7.51
CA PHE A 93 -3.14 16.47 -8.50
C PHE A 93 -1.84 16.94 -7.83
N SER A 94 -0.73 16.27 -8.11
CA SER A 94 0.60 16.80 -7.81
C SER A 94 1.24 17.37 -9.08
N ARG A 95 1.66 18.64 -9.05
CA ARG A 95 2.61 19.15 -10.06
C ARG A 95 3.96 18.52 -9.78
N LYS A 96 4.32 17.47 -10.51
CA LYS A 96 5.65 16.85 -10.41
C LYS A 96 6.62 17.57 -11.32
N LYS A 97 7.30 18.59 -10.80
CA LYS A 97 8.53 19.11 -11.42
C LYS A 97 9.63 18.10 -11.06
N TYR A 98 10.00 17.25 -12.01
CA TYR A 98 11.09 16.29 -11.84
C TYR A 98 12.43 17.03 -11.86
N THR A 99 12.95 17.39 -10.68
CA THR A 99 14.30 17.96 -10.59
C THR A 99 15.25 17.26 -9.62
N ASP A 100 14.85 16.23 -8.85
CA ASP A 100 15.82 15.46 -8.06
C ASP A 100 15.39 14.00 -7.86
N PHE A 101 16.13 13.07 -8.47
CA PHE A 101 15.96 11.61 -8.38
C PHE A 101 16.92 10.98 -7.35
N ASN A 102 16.98 11.48 -6.12
CA ASN A 102 17.86 10.89 -5.10
C ASN A 102 17.24 10.64 -3.71
N SER A 103 15.91 10.62 -3.61
CA SER A 103 15.22 9.98 -2.48
C SER A 103 14.10 9.09 -3.01
N LYS A 104 14.44 7.81 -3.16
CA LYS A 104 13.55 6.75 -3.65
C LYS A 104 12.26 6.67 -2.80
N PRO A 105 11.05 6.72 -3.38
CA PRO A 105 9.81 6.79 -2.62
C PRO A 105 9.43 5.41 -2.06
N SER A 106 9.51 5.24 -0.74
CA SER A 106 8.87 4.10 -0.07
C SER A 106 7.38 4.06 -0.41
N LEU A 107 6.87 2.88 -0.81
CA LEU A 107 5.46 2.70 -1.13
C LEU A 107 4.72 2.10 0.07
N TRP A 108 3.72 2.82 0.59
CA TRP A 108 2.74 2.27 1.52
C TRP A 108 1.65 1.55 0.72
N ILE A 109 1.41 0.27 1.04
CA ILE A 109 0.30 -0.49 0.47
C ILE A 109 -0.61 -0.95 1.60
N MET A 110 -1.90 -0.71 1.42
CA MET A 110 -2.98 -1.23 2.26
C MET A 110 -3.82 -2.17 1.42
N GLY A 111 -4.22 -3.32 1.96
CA GLY A 111 -4.99 -4.29 1.20
C GLY A 111 -5.54 -5.44 2.03
N THR A 112 -6.18 -6.36 1.33
CA THR A 112 -6.60 -7.67 1.85
C THR A 112 -5.84 -8.75 1.11
N THR A 113 -5.54 -9.88 1.75
CA THR A 113 -4.95 -11.03 1.03
C THR A 113 -5.97 -11.66 0.08
N ASP A 114 -5.46 -12.33 -0.96
CA ASP A 114 -6.27 -12.91 -2.04
C ASP A 114 -6.95 -14.22 -1.58
N GLU A 115 -7.98 -14.12 -0.75
CA GLU A 115 -8.88 -15.24 -0.46
C GLU A 115 -10.26 -14.94 -1.04
N PRO A 116 -10.82 -15.83 -1.88
CA PRO A 116 -12.08 -15.62 -2.58
C PRO A 116 -13.26 -15.78 -1.60
N SER A 117 -13.53 -14.79 -0.76
CA SER A 117 -14.73 -14.77 0.05
C SER A 117 -15.84 -14.03 -0.70
N THR A 118 -16.64 -14.79 -1.45
CA THR A 118 -17.71 -14.28 -2.32
C THR A 118 -19.05 -13.98 -1.62
N ASP A 119 -19.21 -14.20 -0.31
CA ASP A 119 -20.54 -14.16 0.32
C ASP A 119 -20.58 -13.52 1.72
N GLY A 120 -20.22 -12.24 1.85
CA GLY A 120 -20.53 -11.44 3.05
C GLY A 120 -19.99 -11.98 4.39
N SER A 121 -19.07 -12.94 4.33
CA SER A 121 -18.52 -13.67 5.46
C SER A 121 -17.19 -13.06 5.90
N ASN A 122 -16.91 -13.10 7.21
CA ASN A 122 -15.61 -12.73 7.79
C ASN A 122 -14.47 -13.71 7.44
N THR A 123 -14.71 -14.65 6.52
CA THR A 123 -13.70 -15.55 5.92
C THR A 123 -12.91 -14.92 4.76
N ALA A 124 -13.02 -13.60 4.56
CA ALA A 124 -12.20 -12.86 3.59
C ALA A 124 -10.73 -12.76 4.02
N GLY A 125 -9.85 -12.45 3.07
CA GLY A 125 -8.42 -12.32 3.30
C GLY A 125 -8.05 -11.29 4.37
N ASP A 126 -6.88 -11.51 4.97
CA ASP A 126 -6.33 -10.73 6.07
C ASP A 126 -6.07 -9.29 5.64
N PHE A 127 -6.32 -8.33 6.55
CA PHE A 127 -6.03 -6.93 6.32
C PHE A 127 -4.56 -6.63 6.60
N PHE A 128 -3.91 -5.80 5.79
CA PHE A 128 -2.52 -5.39 6.04
C PHE A 128 -2.26 -3.92 5.69
N ILE A 129 -1.22 -3.35 6.33
CA ILE A 129 -0.62 -2.05 6.00
C ILE A 129 0.89 -2.24 6.06
N ASN A 130 1.56 -2.25 4.91
CA ASN A 130 2.99 -2.53 4.82
C ASN A 130 3.73 -1.46 4.01
N ARG A 131 4.99 -1.23 4.36
CA ARG A 131 5.89 -0.30 3.66
C ARG A 131 6.94 -1.08 2.86
N TYR A 132 6.98 -0.84 1.56
CA TYR A 132 7.81 -1.56 0.60
C TYR A 132 9.01 -0.71 0.17
N GLY A 133 10.15 -1.36 0.03
CA GLY A 133 11.38 -0.80 -0.52
C GLY A 133 11.52 -1.11 -2.02
N ASP A 134 12.38 -0.36 -2.70
CA ASP A 134 12.55 -0.40 -4.16
C ASP A 134 13.53 -1.48 -4.65
N SER A 135 13.62 -2.62 -3.96
CA SER A 135 14.61 -3.63 -4.32
C SER A 135 14.23 -4.40 -5.57
N SER A 136 15.14 -4.40 -6.55
CA SER A 136 15.01 -5.08 -7.84
C SER A 136 15.48 -6.53 -7.80
N THR A 137 15.73 -7.11 -6.62
CA THR A 137 16.12 -8.52 -6.54
C THR A 137 14.89 -9.42 -6.65
N LEU A 138 14.88 -10.23 -7.72
CA LEU A 138 13.87 -11.22 -8.12
C LEU A 138 13.55 -12.33 -7.08
N SER A 139 13.92 -12.17 -5.81
CA SER A 139 13.83 -13.23 -4.80
C SER A 139 13.10 -12.85 -3.51
N GLY A 140 12.55 -11.64 -3.40
CA GLY A 140 11.85 -11.26 -2.18
C GLY A 140 11.18 -9.90 -2.26
N VAL A 141 10.06 -9.79 -1.57
CA VAL A 141 9.45 -8.51 -1.25
C VAL A 141 10.29 -7.87 -0.15
N ASP A 142 10.98 -6.77 -0.45
CA ASP A 142 11.75 -6.03 0.55
C ASP A 142 10.82 -5.12 1.35
N TYR A 143 10.46 -5.57 2.55
CA TYR A 143 9.76 -4.75 3.53
C TYR A 143 10.76 -3.82 4.23
N LEU A 144 10.44 -2.53 4.29
CA LEU A 144 11.26 -1.54 5.00
C LEU A 144 11.03 -1.57 6.52
N ASP A 145 9.86 -2.04 6.94
CA ASP A 145 9.48 -2.23 8.34
C ASP A 145 9.01 -3.68 8.55
N GLN A 146 8.81 -4.09 9.79
CA GLN A 146 8.28 -5.41 10.11
C GLN A 146 6.86 -5.57 9.53
N PRO A 147 6.64 -6.43 8.51
CA PRO A 147 5.31 -6.62 7.96
C PRO A 147 4.38 -7.27 8.97
N PHE A 148 3.12 -6.83 8.96
CA PHE A 148 2.05 -7.45 9.73
C PHE A 148 0.77 -7.63 8.90
N SER A 149 -0.08 -8.56 9.31
CA SER A 149 -1.46 -8.69 8.87
C SER A 149 -2.40 -8.85 10.06
N ILE A 150 -3.68 -8.53 9.87
CA ILE A 150 -4.75 -8.73 10.84
C ILE A 150 -5.69 -9.75 10.24
N THR A 151 -5.77 -10.90 10.90
CA THR A 151 -6.69 -11.96 10.51
C THR A 151 -8.10 -11.51 10.78
N ARG A 152 -8.92 -11.38 9.74
CA ARG A 152 -10.27 -10.81 9.87
C ARG A 152 -11.22 -11.71 10.67
N VAL A 153 -10.97 -13.02 10.71
CA VAL A 153 -11.83 -14.00 11.38
C VAL A 153 -11.77 -13.90 12.91
N ASP A 154 -10.58 -13.61 13.47
CA ASP A 154 -10.35 -13.61 14.92
C ASP A 154 -9.67 -12.34 15.44
N GLY A 155 -9.35 -11.38 14.57
CA GLY A 155 -8.74 -10.10 14.90
C GLY A 155 -7.27 -10.19 15.32
N LYS A 156 -6.62 -11.34 15.15
CA LYS A 156 -5.22 -11.50 15.58
C LYS A 156 -4.26 -10.80 14.63
N VAL A 157 -3.24 -10.19 15.21
CA VAL A 157 -2.13 -9.60 14.46
C VAL A 157 -1.05 -10.65 14.23
N HIS A 158 -0.75 -10.94 12.97
CA HIS A 158 0.36 -11.78 12.55
C HIS A 158 1.54 -10.91 12.14
N ILE A 159 2.73 -11.24 12.64
CA ILE A 159 3.98 -10.56 12.33
C ILE A 159 4.79 -11.51 11.44
N ASN A 160 4.92 -11.20 10.15
CA ASN A 160 5.32 -12.21 9.15
C ASN A 160 6.80 -12.64 9.23
N ASN A 161 7.67 -11.83 9.82
CA ASN A 161 9.11 -12.15 9.99
C ASN A 161 9.48 -12.47 11.45
N GLY A 162 8.49 -12.77 12.29
CA GLY A 162 8.69 -13.09 13.71
C GLY A 162 8.80 -11.87 14.62
N LEU A 163 8.74 -12.11 15.94
CA LEU A 163 8.83 -11.09 16.98
C LEU A 163 10.28 -10.98 17.47
N SER A 164 10.94 -9.85 17.20
CA SER A 164 12.25 -9.50 17.79
C SER A 164 12.05 -8.47 18.90
N ILE A 165 12.23 -8.88 20.16
CA ILE A 165 12.18 -7.98 21.32
C ILE A 165 13.62 -7.61 21.70
N SER A 166 13.97 -6.34 21.51
CA SER A 166 15.25 -5.78 21.96
C SER A 166 15.02 -4.81 23.13
N ASN A 167 15.88 -4.87 24.14
CA ASN A 167 15.89 -4.00 25.34
C ASN A 167 14.68 -4.13 26.27
N GLY A 168 14.77 -5.03 27.26
CA GLY A 168 14.11 -4.88 28.57
C GLY A 168 12.59 -4.77 28.62
N THR A 169 11.87 -5.09 27.54
CA THR A 169 10.40 -5.02 27.54
C THR A 169 9.82 -6.30 28.16
N ASP A 170 9.12 -6.15 29.28
CA ASP A 170 8.35 -7.24 29.88
C ASP A 170 7.23 -7.67 28.92
N VAL A 171 7.27 -8.92 28.47
CA VAL A 171 6.14 -9.52 27.75
C VAL A 171 5.09 -9.91 28.78
N VAL A 172 4.09 -9.05 28.94
CA VAL A 172 2.95 -9.32 29.83
C VAL A 172 1.94 -10.21 29.10
N GLY A 173 2.06 -11.52 29.32
CA GLY A 173 1.25 -12.58 28.69
C GLY A 173 2.12 -13.74 28.22
N GLY A 174 1.69 -14.99 28.42
CA GLY A 174 2.51 -16.16 28.09
C GLY A 174 2.88 -16.25 26.61
N ILE A 175 4.13 -16.65 26.31
CA ILE A 175 4.60 -16.91 24.95
C ILE A 175 4.24 -18.36 24.59
N LYS A 176 3.36 -18.56 23.60
CA LYS A 176 3.12 -19.87 22.99
C LYS A 176 4.00 -20.01 21.75
N THR A 177 4.92 -20.95 21.77
CA THR A 177 5.84 -21.22 20.67
C THR A 177 6.13 -22.72 20.61
N ASP A 178 6.24 -23.26 19.39
CA ASP A 178 6.62 -24.66 19.16
C ASP A 178 8.12 -24.91 19.43
N ALA A 179 8.94 -23.86 19.32
CA ALA A 179 10.37 -23.90 19.61
C ALA A 179 10.88 -22.52 20.06
N LEU A 180 11.49 -22.44 21.25
CA LEU A 180 12.13 -21.23 21.77
C LEU A 180 13.65 -21.42 21.80
N SER A 181 14.37 -20.60 21.05
CA SER A 181 15.84 -20.52 21.13
C SER A 181 16.23 -19.29 21.96
N VAL A 182 16.86 -19.49 23.12
CA VAL A 182 17.35 -18.41 23.99
C VAL A 182 18.87 -18.42 23.99
N SER A 183 19.50 -17.31 23.61
CA SER A 183 20.93 -17.09 23.78
C SER A 183 21.20 -16.36 25.09
N GLY A 184 21.63 -17.07 26.13
CA GLY A 184 21.91 -16.51 27.46
C GLY A 184 21.08 -17.16 28.57
N SER A 185 20.78 -16.38 29.62
CA SER A 185 19.99 -16.85 30.77
C SER A 185 18.49 -16.73 30.50
N PHE A 186 17.76 -17.82 30.74
CA PHE A 186 16.30 -17.85 30.71
C PHE A 186 15.77 -17.98 32.14
N TYR A 187 14.93 -17.02 32.56
CA TYR A 187 14.34 -17.01 33.90
C TYR A 187 12.89 -17.48 33.81
N LEU A 188 12.60 -18.66 34.34
CA LEU A 188 11.24 -19.19 34.48
C LEU A 188 10.62 -18.58 35.74
N GLY A 189 9.84 -17.51 35.58
CA GLY A 189 9.12 -16.88 36.68
C GLY A 189 8.14 -17.87 37.34
N VAL A 190 8.26 -18.03 38.66
CA VAL A 190 7.38 -18.80 39.55
C VAL A 190 7.44 -20.32 39.38
N MET A 191 8.64 -20.90 39.27
CA MET A 191 8.81 -22.32 39.58
C MET A 191 9.02 -22.51 41.08
N THR A 192 8.29 -23.46 41.68
CA THR A 192 8.59 -23.89 43.06
C THR A 192 9.96 -24.54 43.10
N LYS A 193 10.63 -24.51 44.26
CA LYS A 193 11.91 -25.19 44.50
C LYS A 193 11.92 -26.65 44.02
N ASP A 194 10.85 -27.39 44.28
CA ASP A 194 10.68 -28.77 43.84
C ASP A 194 10.65 -28.91 42.31
N ASN A 195 10.01 -27.97 41.61
CA ASN A 195 9.96 -27.96 40.16
C ASN A 195 11.32 -27.60 39.54
N ILE A 196 12.09 -26.71 40.18
CA ILE A 196 13.45 -26.35 39.75
C ILE A 196 14.40 -27.55 39.90
N LEU A 197 14.32 -28.26 41.03
CA LEU A 197 15.13 -29.47 41.29
C LEU A 197 14.80 -30.66 40.38
N ALA A 198 13.61 -30.68 39.76
CA ALA A 198 13.22 -31.70 38.80
C ALA A 198 13.75 -31.45 37.37
N LEU A 199 14.38 -30.30 37.11
CA LEU A 199 14.93 -29.97 35.80
C LEU A 199 16.22 -30.75 35.49
N ASN A 200 16.37 -31.13 34.22
CA ASN A 200 17.61 -31.68 33.66
C ASN A 200 17.99 -30.93 32.38
N SER A 201 19.28 -30.73 32.14
CA SER A 201 19.82 -30.08 30.92
C SER A 201 20.77 -31.00 30.17
N PRO A 202 20.85 -30.95 28.83
CA PRO A 202 21.89 -31.67 28.09
C PRO A 202 23.25 -30.94 28.16
N ILE A 203 23.30 -29.78 28.82
CA ILE A 203 24.48 -28.91 28.92
C ILE A 203 24.87 -28.78 30.39
N GLU A 204 26.05 -29.31 30.74
CA GLU A 204 26.65 -29.13 32.06
C GLU A 204 27.12 -27.67 32.25
N GLY A 205 26.95 -27.13 33.45
CA GLY A 205 27.38 -25.78 33.80
C GLY A 205 26.37 -24.68 33.47
N GLN A 206 25.24 -25.00 32.83
CA GLN A 206 24.16 -24.03 32.63
C GLN A 206 23.59 -23.61 34.01
N LYS A 207 23.35 -22.31 34.17
CA LYS A 207 22.88 -21.71 35.42
C LYS A 207 21.38 -21.46 35.40
N VAL A 208 20.73 -21.68 36.54
CA VAL A 208 19.32 -21.34 36.80
C VAL A 208 19.28 -20.52 38.08
N PHE A 209 18.37 -19.55 38.16
CA PHE A 209 18.23 -18.71 39.34
C PHE A 209 16.89 -19.01 40.03
N ASP A 210 16.93 -19.40 41.30
CA ASP A 210 15.70 -19.55 42.09
C ASP A 210 15.32 -18.19 42.66
N ILE A 211 14.19 -17.67 42.22
CA ILE A 211 13.67 -16.37 42.65
C ILE A 211 13.09 -16.40 44.07
N THR A 212 12.93 -17.59 44.66
CA THR A 212 12.39 -17.76 46.02
C THR A 212 13.46 -17.49 47.08
N ASP A 213 14.67 -17.99 46.85
CA ASP A 213 15.82 -17.84 47.76
C ASP A 213 16.96 -16.99 47.17
N HIS A 214 16.81 -16.50 45.93
CA HIS A 214 17.78 -15.68 45.20
C HIS A 214 19.14 -16.37 45.06
N GLU A 215 19.18 -17.71 45.05
CA GLU A 215 20.40 -18.48 44.86
C GLU A 215 20.58 -18.90 43.39
N GLU A 216 21.84 -18.96 42.97
CA GLU A 216 22.23 -19.48 41.66
C GLU A 216 22.44 -21.00 41.76
N LEU A 217 21.73 -21.76 40.94
CA LEU A 217 21.84 -23.20 40.79
C LEU A 217 22.56 -23.53 39.49
N THR A 218 23.21 -24.69 39.45
CA THR A 218 23.95 -25.15 38.26
C THR A 218 23.50 -26.56 37.87
N PHE A 219 23.28 -26.78 36.58
CA PHE A 219 23.09 -28.11 36.01
C PHE A 219 24.43 -28.86 36.01
N ARG A 220 24.56 -29.93 36.80
CA ARG A 220 25.80 -30.74 36.84
C ARG A 220 25.53 -32.16 37.32
N CYS A 221 26.44 -33.06 36.99
CA CYS A 221 26.30 -34.44 37.42
C CYS A 221 26.67 -34.58 38.91
N PRO A 222 25.86 -35.29 39.73
CA PRO A 222 26.22 -35.59 41.11
C PRO A 222 27.57 -36.31 41.19
N ALA A 223 28.36 -35.99 42.20
CA ALA A 223 29.69 -36.56 42.36
C ALA A 223 29.65 -38.10 42.38
N GLY A 224 30.48 -38.73 41.54
CA GLY A 224 30.56 -40.19 41.45
C GLY A 224 29.51 -40.84 40.55
N THR A 225 28.76 -40.05 39.77
CA THR A 225 27.81 -40.55 38.77
C THR A 225 28.19 -40.13 37.35
N THR A 226 27.59 -40.77 36.35
CA THR A 226 27.74 -40.38 34.94
C THR A 226 26.36 -40.03 34.41
N CYS A 227 26.20 -38.82 33.88
CA CYS A 227 24.91 -38.28 33.48
C CYS A 227 24.90 -37.99 31.98
N GLY A 228 23.90 -38.49 31.26
CA GLY A 228 23.61 -38.05 29.88
C GLY A 228 22.81 -36.74 29.84
N TRP A 229 22.12 -36.42 30.94
CA TRP A 229 21.41 -35.18 31.20
C TRP A 229 21.71 -34.76 32.64
N PHE A 230 22.15 -33.52 32.83
CA PHE A 230 22.66 -33.00 34.09
C PHE A 230 21.51 -32.46 34.94
N PRO A 231 21.28 -32.96 36.16
CA PRO A 231 20.29 -32.38 37.07
C PRO A 231 20.75 -31.04 37.64
N VAL A 232 19.80 -30.21 38.07
CA VAL A 232 20.11 -28.97 38.81
C VAL A 232 20.46 -29.30 40.27
N VAL A 233 21.49 -28.64 40.80
CA VAL A 233 21.89 -28.76 42.20
C VAL A 233 22.29 -27.41 42.79
N TYR A 234 22.03 -27.23 44.09
CA TYR A 234 22.47 -26.08 44.87
C TYR A 234 23.98 -26.13 45.13
N GLY A 235 24.58 -24.96 45.38
CA GLY A 235 26.02 -24.65 45.34
C GLY A 235 26.99 -25.47 46.19
N GLU A 236 27.14 -26.78 45.96
CA GLU A 236 28.38 -27.47 46.34
C GLU A 236 29.60 -26.93 45.57
N PRO A 237 30.81 -26.91 46.17
CA PRO A 237 32.00 -26.31 45.57
C PRO A 237 32.44 -27.04 44.30
N ILE A 238 32.94 -26.27 43.33
CA ILE A 238 33.56 -26.76 42.09
C ILE A 238 34.77 -27.63 42.48
N ARG A 239 34.82 -28.90 42.06
CA ARG A 239 36.07 -29.66 42.10
C ARG A 239 37.02 -29.05 41.06
N GLN A 240 38.13 -28.49 41.53
CA GLN A 240 39.29 -28.18 40.70
C GLN A 240 39.90 -29.45 40.11
#